data_AF-A0A957FEI4-F1
#
_entry.id   AF-A0A957FEI4-F1
#
_cell.length_a   1.000
_cell.length_b   1.000
_cell.length_c   1.000
_cell.angle_alpha   90.00
_cell.angle_beta   90.00
_cell.angle_gamma   90.00
#
_symmetry.space_group_name_H-M   'P 1'
#
loop_
_entity.id
_entity.type
_entity.pdbx_description
1 polymer ?
#
loop_
_entity_poly.entity_id
_entity_poly.type
_entity_poly.pdbx_seq_one_letter_code
_entity_poly.pdbx_strand_id
1 'polypeptide(L)'
;LACYQMMTASMLTAADHGRFHDPTWVRTRLHRFADDYFDALAAYEAQTAVPAIWQQAHAAAAQPGTMLLQNLFLGINAHINYDLVLALVDTLQADWAALPAETRQARYEDHCLVNRIIAETIDRVQDEVLEPRAPLLALLDWLGGPLDEFLVAQLISQWRDEVWRRAAEMLTTADPAARDTLRRRIEQTALDRGRAILGRRAALAEAE
;
A
#
# COMPACT_ATOMS: atom_id res chain seq x y z
N LEU A 1 -2.83 5.46 12.41
CA LEU A 1 -4.08 5.96 11.78
C LEU A 1 -3.98 7.38 11.22
N ALA A 2 -3.30 8.35 11.83
CA ALA A 2 -3.27 9.74 11.33
C ALA A 2 -2.82 9.89 9.85
N CYS A 3 -1.71 9.27 9.46
CA CYS A 3 -1.25 9.26 8.05
C CYS A 3 -2.30 8.65 7.10
N TYR A 4 -2.92 7.54 7.51
CA TYR A 4 -3.97 6.87 6.75
C TYR A 4 -5.22 7.76 6.54
N GLN A 5 -5.67 8.43 7.60
CA GLN A 5 -6.80 9.36 7.54
C GLN A 5 -6.49 10.55 6.63
N MET A 6 -5.28 11.09 6.69
CA MET A 6 -4.87 12.19 5.84
C MET A 6 -4.84 11.79 4.36
N MET A 7 -4.26 10.63 4.03
CA MET A 7 -4.27 10.10 2.66
C MET A 7 -5.70 9.90 2.14
N THR A 8 -6.56 9.32 2.98
CA THR A 8 -7.98 9.10 2.63
C THR A 8 -8.68 10.43 2.38
N ALA A 9 -8.48 11.44 3.24
CA ALA A 9 -9.06 12.76 3.08
C ALA A 9 -8.57 13.48 1.81
N SER A 10 -7.27 13.41 1.50
CA SER A 10 -6.69 13.94 0.24
C SER A 10 -7.33 13.29 -0.98
N MET A 11 -7.51 11.97 -0.95
CA MET A 11 -8.13 11.21 -2.02
C MET A 11 -9.62 11.56 -2.22
N LEU A 12 -10.39 11.68 -1.13
CA LEU A 12 -11.79 12.08 -1.19
C LEU A 12 -11.93 13.51 -1.71
N THR A 13 -11.09 14.44 -1.24
CA THR A 13 -11.06 15.83 -1.72
C THR A 13 -10.76 15.89 -3.22
N ALA A 14 -9.78 15.11 -3.70
CA ALA A 14 -9.47 15.03 -5.12
C ALA A 14 -10.66 14.51 -5.96
N ALA A 15 -11.41 13.56 -5.43
CA ALA A 15 -12.63 13.06 -6.06
C ALA A 15 -13.77 14.09 -6.05
N ASP A 16 -13.96 14.83 -4.96
CA ASP A 16 -14.94 15.91 -4.86
C ASP A 16 -14.63 17.07 -5.81
N HIS A 17 -13.34 17.34 -6.06
CA HIS A 17 -12.88 18.36 -7.02
C HIS A 17 -12.84 17.87 -8.48
N GLY A 18 -13.33 16.67 -8.78
CA GLY A 18 -13.41 16.16 -10.15
C GLY A 18 -12.04 15.89 -10.80
N ARG A 19 -11.00 15.60 -10.01
CA ARG A 19 -9.66 15.30 -10.56
C ARG A 19 -9.61 13.93 -11.27
N PHE A 20 -10.50 13.00 -10.89
CA PHE A 20 -10.57 11.65 -11.45
C PHE A 20 -11.57 11.54 -12.60
N HIS A 21 -11.28 10.67 -13.56
CA HIS A 21 -12.19 10.29 -14.65
C HIS A 21 -13.37 9.47 -14.14
N ASP A 22 -13.14 8.52 -13.23
CA ASP A 22 -14.15 7.66 -12.61
C ASP A 22 -14.08 7.77 -11.07
N PRO A 23 -14.57 8.89 -10.48
CA PRO A 23 -14.50 9.12 -9.04
C PRO A 23 -15.30 8.09 -8.23
N THR A 24 -16.34 7.50 -8.82
CA THR A 24 -17.13 6.43 -8.18
C THR A 24 -16.28 5.17 -8.03
N TRP A 25 -15.61 4.73 -9.09
CA TRP A 25 -14.69 3.58 -9.01
C TRP A 25 -13.55 3.84 -8.02
N VAL A 26 -12.97 5.04 -8.02
CA VAL A 26 -11.91 5.40 -7.07
C VAL A 26 -12.41 5.28 -5.62
N ARG A 27 -13.62 5.77 -5.31
CA ARG A 27 -14.21 5.65 -3.96
C ARG A 27 -14.49 4.21 -3.57
N THR A 28 -15.09 3.42 -4.45
CA THR A 28 -15.34 1.99 -4.20
C THR A 28 -14.04 1.27 -3.88
N ARG A 29 -12.97 1.55 -4.64
CA ARG A 29 -11.65 1.00 -4.37
C ARG A 29 -11.06 1.48 -3.04
N LEU A 30 -11.19 2.77 -2.70
CA LEU A 30 -10.73 3.29 -1.40
C LEU A 30 -11.40 2.59 -0.22
N HIS A 31 -12.71 2.32 -0.31
CA HIS A 31 -13.43 1.57 0.72
C HIS A 31 -12.92 0.14 0.84
N ARG A 32 -12.83 -0.58 -0.29
CA ARG A 32 -12.31 -1.96 -0.28
C ARG A 32 -10.89 -2.03 0.29
N PHE A 33 -10.05 -1.07 -0.09
CA PHE A 33 -8.68 -0.96 0.38
C PHE A 33 -8.64 -0.70 1.90
N ALA A 34 -9.54 0.11 2.44
CA ALA A 34 -9.66 0.30 3.88
C ALA A 34 -10.12 -0.97 4.62
N ASP A 35 -11.12 -1.65 4.07
CA ASP A 35 -11.62 -2.90 4.63
C ASP A 35 -10.49 -3.94 4.75
N ASP A 36 -9.65 -4.11 3.72
CA ASP A 36 -8.52 -5.05 3.74
C ASP A 36 -7.56 -4.79 4.92
N TYR A 37 -7.24 -3.52 5.21
CA TYR A 37 -6.40 -3.14 6.35
C TYR A 37 -7.07 -3.44 7.70
N PHE A 38 -8.34 -3.04 7.86
CA PHE A 38 -9.04 -3.20 9.12
C PHE A 38 -9.40 -4.67 9.41
N ASP A 39 -9.72 -5.44 8.37
CA ASP A 39 -9.94 -6.88 8.46
C ASP A 39 -8.65 -7.59 8.90
N ALA A 40 -7.50 -7.24 8.32
CA ALA A 40 -6.21 -7.80 8.72
C ALA A 40 -5.86 -7.47 10.18
N LEU A 41 -6.08 -6.22 10.61
CA LEU A 41 -5.87 -5.79 11.99
C LEU A 41 -6.78 -6.53 12.96
N ALA A 42 -8.09 -6.60 12.67
CA ALA A 42 -9.06 -7.30 13.50
C ALA A 42 -8.75 -8.80 13.60
N ALA A 43 -8.36 -9.42 12.48
CA ALA A 43 -7.96 -10.82 12.45
C ALA A 43 -6.70 -11.08 13.30
N TYR A 44 -5.73 -10.15 13.27
CA TYR A 44 -4.52 -10.22 14.09
C TYR A 44 -4.81 -10.08 15.58
N GLU A 45 -5.63 -9.09 15.97
CA GLU A 45 -6.05 -8.88 17.36
C GLU A 45 -6.85 -10.07 17.90
N ALA A 46 -7.69 -10.69 17.06
CA ALA A 46 -8.44 -11.88 17.39
C ALA A 46 -7.62 -13.19 17.34
N GLN A 47 -6.33 -13.12 16.98
CA GLN A 47 -5.44 -14.29 16.80
C GLN A 47 -6.02 -15.35 15.84
N THR A 48 -6.66 -14.88 14.77
CA THR A 48 -7.23 -15.72 13.71
C THR A 48 -6.33 -15.73 12.48
N ALA A 49 -6.80 -16.27 11.35
CA ALA A 49 -6.01 -16.35 10.13
C ALA A 49 -5.77 -14.96 9.53
N VAL A 50 -4.52 -14.52 9.52
CA VAL A 50 -4.06 -13.25 8.93
C VAL A 50 -3.21 -13.55 7.69
N PRO A 51 -3.29 -12.76 6.61
CA PRO A 51 -2.33 -12.84 5.51
C PRO A 51 -0.89 -12.77 6.02
N ALA A 52 0.01 -13.58 5.47
CA ALA A 52 1.37 -13.72 6.02
C ALA A 52 2.11 -12.37 6.01
N ILE A 53 1.84 -11.53 5.02
CA ILE A 53 2.42 -10.20 4.90
C ILE A 53 1.98 -9.25 6.03
N TRP A 54 0.71 -9.33 6.44
CA TRP A 54 0.17 -8.55 7.56
C TRP A 54 0.65 -9.11 8.90
N GLN A 55 0.75 -10.45 9.02
CA GLN A 55 1.37 -11.09 10.18
C GLN A 55 2.80 -10.59 10.40
N GLN A 56 3.61 -10.49 9.33
CA GLN A 56 4.97 -9.94 9.40
C GLN A 56 4.97 -8.49 9.89
N ALA A 57 4.11 -7.63 9.34
CA ALA A 57 4.05 -6.23 9.71
C ALA A 57 3.63 -6.04 11.18
N HIS A 58 2.60 -6.75 11.64
CA HIS A 58 2.13 -6.67 13.02
C HIS A 58 3.10 -7.30 14.02
N ALA A 59 3.72 -8.44 13.67
CA ALA A 59 4.74 -9.06 14.52
C ALA A 59 5.96 -8.13 14.71
N ALA A 60 6.42 -7.47 13.64
CA ALA A 60 7.49 -6.48 13.72
C ALA A 60 7.12 -5.28 14.61
N ALA A 61 5.87 -4.82 14.50
CA ALA A 61 5.35 -3.72 15.33
C ALA A 61 5.25 -4.09 16.82
N ALA A 62 5.02 -5.37 17.13
CA ALA A 62 4.98 -5.89 18.50
C ALA A 62 6.38 -6.17 19.09
N GLN A 63 7.43 -6.27 18.24
CA GLN A 63 8.79 -6.55 18.67
C GLN A 63 9.48 -5.30 19.25
N PRO A 64 9.98 -5.35 20.49
CA PRO A 64 10.80 -4.28 21.04
C PRO A 64 12.07 -4.10 20.21
N GLY A 65 12.34 -2.87 19.76
CA GLY A 65 13.56 -2.53 19.02
C GLY A 65 13.39 -2.43 17.50
N THR A 66 12.23 -2.76 16.94
CA THR A 66 11.91 -2.40 15.54
C THR A 66 11.79 -0.89 15.41
N MET A 67 12.49 -0.30 14.43
CA MET A 67 12.47 1.15 14.23
C MET A 67 11.09 1.61 13.73
N LEU A 68 10.66 2.81 14.12
CA LEU A 68 9.41 3.42 13.66
C LEU A 68 9.30 3.41 12.13
N LEU A 69 10.39 3.76 11.44
CA LEU A 69 10.45 3.81 9.99
C LEU A 69 10.29 2.41 9.36
N GLN A 70 10.83 1.37 9.98
CA GLN A 70 10.67 -0.01 9.52
C GLN A 70 9.21 -0.46 9.65
N ASN A 71 8.57 -0.17 10.78
CA ASN A 71 7.14 -0.46 10.98
C ASN A 71 6.26 0.27 9.96
N LEU A 72 6.58 1.54 9.67
CA LEU A 72 5.88 2.32 8.64
C LEU A 72 6.01 1.67 7.26
N PHE A 73 7.24 1.37 6.82
CA PHE A 73 7.47 0.77 5.51
C PHE A 73 6.89 -0.65 5.39
N LEU A 74 6.86 -1.44 6.47
CA LEU A 74 6.20 -2.74 6.47
C LEU A 74 4.69 -2.61 6.24
N GLY A 75 4.03 -1.65 6.90
CA GLY A 75 2.62 -1.36 6.66
C GLY A 75 2.35 -0.88 5.24
N ILE A 76 3.16 0.06 4.72
CA ILE A 76 3.05 0.54 3.33
C ILE A 76 3.29 -0.62 2.36
N ASN A 77 4.26 -1.49 2.63
CA ASN A 77 4.56 -2.64 1.79
C ASN A 77 3.40 -3.64 1.74
N ALA A 78 2.82 -4.01 2.89
CA ALA A 78 1.64 -4.88 2.93
C ALA A 78 0.47 -4.25 2.17
N HIS A 79 0.20 -2.98 2.45
CA HIS A 79 -0.95 -2.29 1.89
C HIS A 79 -0.82 -2.03 0.38
N ILE A 80 0.33 -1.52 -0.09
CA ILE A 80 0.52 -1.23 -1.52
C ILE A 80 0.79 -2.51 -2.31
N ASN A 81 1.71 -3.37 -1.87
CA ASN A 81 2.19 -4.47 -2.71
C ASN A 81 1.33 -5.73 -2.64
N TYR A 82 0.44 -5.84 -1.65
CA TYR A 82 -0.49 -6.97 -1.52
C TYR A 82 -1.94 -6.53 -1.66
N ASP A 83 -2.47 -5.73 -0.71
CA ASP A 83 -3.90 -5.38 -0.69
C ASP A 83 -4.33 -4.66 -1.98
N LEU A 84 -3.53 -3.71 -2.47
CA LEU A 84 -3.92 -2.92 -3.65
C LEU A 84 -4.06 -3.79 -4.91
N VAL A 85 -3.29 -4.88 -5.02
CA VAL A 85 -3.46 -5.84 -6.13
C VAL A 85 -4.82 -6.52 -6.02
N LEU A 86 -5.18 -7.00 -4.83
CA LEU A 86 -6.43 -7.69 -4.58
C LEU A 86 -7.63 -6.75 -4.74
N ALA A 87 -7.56 -5.54 -4.19
CA ALA A 87 -8.59 -4.52 -4.34
C ALA A 87 -8.80 -4.10 -5.81
N LEU A 88 -7.73 -4.03 -6.61
CA LEU A 88 -7.87 -3.80 -8.06
C LEU A 88 -8.55 -4.98 -8.76
N VAL A 89 -8.17 -6.22 -8.44
CA VAL A 89 -8.81 -7.40 -9.02
C VAL A 89 -10.29 -7.45 -8.63
N ASP A 90 -10.62 -7.31 -7.35
CA ASP A 90 -11.99 -7.33 -6.84
C ASP A 90 -12.89 -6.28 -7.52
N THR A 91 -12.38 -5.06 -7.71
CA THR A 91 -13.16 -3.95 -8.29
C THR A 91 -13.20 -3.94 -9.82
N LEU A 92 -12.36 -4.72 -10.50
CA LEU A 92 -12.30 -4.76 -11.96
C LEU A 92 -12.80 -6.08 -12.56
N GLN A 93 -12.69 -7.20 -11.83
CA GLN A 93 -12.89 -8.54 -12.37
C GLN A 93 -14.27 -8.75 -12.98
N ALA A 94 -15.33 -8.20 -12.37
CA ALA A 94 -16.71 -8.39 -12.84
C ALA A 94 -16.90 -7.94 -14.30
N ASP A 95 -16.27 -6.83 -14.68
CA ASP A 95 -16.51 -6.17 -15.96
C ASP A 95 -15.26 -6.15 -16.86
N TRP A 96 -14.11 -6.64 -16.40
CA TRP A 96 -12.82 -6.47 -17.10
C TRP A 96 -12.83 -6.88 -18.57
N ALA A 97 -13.48 -8.00 -18.90
CA ALA A 97 -13.58 -8.51 -20.26
C ALA A 97 -14.48 -7.64 -21.16
N ALA A 98 -15.46 -6.96 -20.57
CA ALA A 98 -16.43 -6.11 -21.28
C ALA A 98 -16.04 -4.62 -21.24
N LEU A 99 -15.09 -4.22 -20.40
CA LEU A 99 -14.67 -2.83 -20.25
C LEU A 99 -14.03 -2.30 -21.56
N PRO A 100 -14.55 -1.20 -22.13
CA PRO A 100 -13.94 -0.54 -23.27
C PRO A 100 -12.49 -0.19 -23.00
N ALA A 101 -11.65 -0.21 -24.04
CA ALA A 101 -10.23 0.12 -23.91
C ALA A 101 -10.03 1.54 -23.34
N GLU A 102 -10.87 2.49 -23.75
CA GLU A 102 -10.89 3.87 -23.26
C GLU A 102 -11.17 3.94 -21.75
N THR A 103 -12.15 3.17 -21.25
CA THR A 103 -12.46 3.13 -19.81
C THR A 103 -11.33 2.48 -19.01
N ARG A 104 -10.68 1.42 -19.55
CA ARG A 104 -9.51 0.81 -18.92
C ARG A 104 -8.35 1.80 -18.82
N GLN A 105 -8.13 2.57 -19.89
CA GLN A 105 -7.11 3.61 -19.93
C GLN A 105 -7.42 4.73 -18.92
N ALA A 106 -8.67 5.20 -18.86
CA ALA A 106 -9.09 6.22 -17.89
C ALA A 106 -8.90 5.76 -16.43
N ARG A 107 -9.22 4.50 -16.10
CA ARG A 107 -8.98 3.92 -14.77
C ARG A 107 -7.49 3.73 -14.46
N TYR A 108 -6.67 3.48 -15.47
CA TYR A 108 -5.21 3.49 -15.32
C TYR A 108 -4.70 4.90 -15.04
N GLU A 109 -5.19 5.91 -15.74
CA GLU A 109 -4.85 7.31 -15.51
C GLU A 109 -5.27 7.77 -14.10
N ASP A 110 -6.44 7.37 -13.65
CA ASP A 110 -6.90 7.57 -12.26
C ASP A 110 -5.98 6.85 -11.27
N HIS A 111 -5.56 5.62 -11.59
CA HIS A 111 -4.58 4.89 -10.79
C HIS A 111 -3.27 5.70 -10.69
N CYS A 112 -2.72 6.21 -11.79
CA CYS A 112 -1.49 7.00 -11.80
C CYS A 112 -1.66 8.37 -11.13
N LEU A 113 -2.83 9.01 -11.21
CA LEU A 113 -3.12 10.28 -10.53
C LEU A 113 -2.96 10.16 -9.01
N VAL A 114 -3.27 9.00 -8.42
CA VAL A 114 -3.03 8.76 -6.99
C VAL A 114 -1.54 8.92 -6.62
N ASN A 115 -0.58 8.61 -7.51
CA ASN A 115 0.84 8.86 -7.22
C ASN A 115 1.12 10.35 -6.98
N ARG A 116 0.45 11.23 -7.76
CA ARG A 116 0.57 12.68 -7.59
C ARG A 116 -0.04 13.13 -6.27
N ILE A 117 -1.21 12.60 -5.92
CA ILE A 117 -1.87 12.89 -4.64
C ILE A 117 -1.02 12.40 -3.46
N ILE A 118 -0.38 11.24 -3.60
CA ILE A 118 0.54 10.71 -2.58
C ILE A 118 1.72 11.67 -2.40
N ALA A 119 2.37 12.08 -3.48
CA ALA A 119 3.46 13.05 -3.43
C ALA A 119 3.02 14.37 -2.76
N GLU A 120 1.86 14.91 -3.15
CA GLU A 120 1.26 16.12 -2.53
C GLU A 120 0.90 15.94 -1.04
N THR A 121 0.72 14.69 -0.57
CA THR A 121 0.32 14.38 0.81
C THR A 121 1.50 14.04 1.71
N ILE A 122 2.63 13.55 1.15
CA ILE A 122 3.82 13.19 1.94
C ILE A 122 4.32 14.40 2.73
N ASP A 123 4.43 15.56 2.09
CA ASP A 123 4.85 16.82 2.71
C ASP A 123 3.97 17.16 3.93
N ARG A 124 2.64 17.05 3.77
CA ARG A 124 1.67 17.31 4.85
C ARG A 124 1.73 16.30 5.98
N VAL A 125 1.97 15.02 5.68
CA VAL A 125 2.10 13.98 6.70
C VAL A 125 3.33 14.25 7.57
N GLN A 126 4.43 14.71 6.99
CA GLN A 126 5.62 15.03 7.75
C GLN A 126 5.36 16.18 8.72
N ASP A 127 4.88 17.32 8.20
CA ASP A 127 4.60 18.54 8.96
C ASP A 127 3.55 18.32 10.07
N GLU A 128 2.42 17.68 9.73
CA GLU A 128 1.27 17.61 10.64
C GLU A 128 1.25 16.36 11.53
N VAL A 129 1.96 15.28 11.17
CA VAL A 129 1.88 13.98 11.89
C VAL A 129 3.19 13.57 12.56
N LEU A 130 4.32 13.68 11.86
CA LEU A 130 5.61 13.14 12.30
C LEU A 130 6.35 14.14 13.20
N GLU A 131 6.51 15.39 12.77
CA GLU A 131 7.20 16.42 13.56
C GLU A 131 6.64 16.57 14.99
N PRO A 132 5.30 16.60 15.21
CA PRO A 132 4.76 16.78 16.56
C PRO A 132 4.95 15.56 17.47
N ARG A 133 5.15 14.35 16.91
CA ARG A 133 5.19 13.10 17.67
C ARG A 133 6.60 12.57 17.90
N ALA A 134 7.56 12.95 17.07
CA ALA A 134 8.94 12.50 17.18
C ALA A 134 9.95 13.59 16.74
N PRO A 135 10.08 14.69 17.50
CA PRO A 135 10.92 15.83 17.12
C PRO A 135 12.42 15.48 16.97
N LEU A 136 12.90 14.46 17.68
CA LEU A 136 14.28 13.94 17.53
C LEU A 136 14.48 13.12 16.24
N LEU A 137 13.43 12.52 15.69
CA LEU A 137 13.46 11.86 14.37
C LEU A 137 13.30 12.89 13.25
N ALA A 138 12.50 13.95 13.45
CA ALA A 138 12.44 15.10 12.54
C ALA A 138 13.81 15.79 12.37
N LEU A 139 14.65 15.78 13.41
CA LEU A 139 16.04 16.26 13.36
C LEU A 139 16.98 15.33 12.55
N LEU A 140 16.65 14.05 12.40
CA LEU A 140 17.38 13.11 11.53
C LEU A 140 16.92 13.22 10.07
N ASP A 141 15.63 13.46 9.83
CA ASP A 141 15.08 13.85 8.51
C ASP A 141 15.73 15.15 7.97
N TRP A 142 16.13 16.08 8.86
CA TRP A 142 16.83 17.34 8.51
C TRP A 142 18.16 17.14 7.75
N LEU A 143 18.78 15.95 7.81
CA LEU A 143 20.00 15.67 7.04
C LEU A 143 19.73 15.25 5.58
N GLY A 144 18.49 14.90 5.22
CA GLY A 144 18.09 14.38 3.89
C GLY A 144 17.18 15.28 3.05
N GLY A 145 16.33 16.12 3.67
CA GLY A 145 15.51 17.13 2.97
C GLY A 145 14.53 16.58 1.90
N PRO A 146 14.05 17.44 0.97
CA PRO A 146 13.05 17.09 -0.07
C PRO A 146 13.45 15.95 -1.02
N LEU A 147 14.73 15.57 -1.00
CA LEU A 147 15.23 14.43 -1.76
C LEU A 147 14.66 13.11 -1.21
N ASP A 148 14.49 12.97 0.10
CA ASP A 148 13.95 11.74 0.70
C ASP A 148 12.45 11.59 0.42
N GLU A 149 11.68 12.68 0.47
CA GLU A 149 10.25 12.70 0.07
C GLU A 149 10.09 12.30 -1.39
N PHE A 150 10.92 12.87 -2.27
CA PHE A 150 10.96 12.54 -3.68
C PHE A 150 11.30 11.05 -3.88
N LEU A 151 12.29 10.52 -3.18
CA LEU A 151 12.67 9.11 -3.28
C LEU A 151 11.57 8.17 -2.79
N VAL A 152 10.87 8.52 -1.70
CA VAL A 152 9.71 7.76 -1.21
C VAL A 152 8.56 7.79 -2.22
N ALA A 153 8.25 8.97 -2.78
CA ALA A 153 7.22 9.11 -3.80
C ALA A 153 7.56 8.34 -5.08
N GLN A 154 8.83 8.33 -5.50
CA GLN A 154 9.31 7.53 -6.63
C GLN A 154 9.21 6.03 -6.35
N LEU A 155 9.63 5.57 -5.16
CA LEU A 155 9.52 4.18 -4.75
C LEU A 155 8.06 3.71 -4.75
N ILE A 156 7.16 4.49 -4.16
CA ILE A 156 5.73 4.20 -4.14
C ILE A 156 5.16 4.17 -5.57
N SER A 157 5.55 5.12 -6.41
CA SER A 157 5.10 5.15 -7.81
C SER A 157 5.52 3.89 -8.56
N GLN A 158 6.78 3.44 -8.41
CA GLN A 158 7.27 2.20 -8.99
C GLN A 158 6.52 0.96 -8.48
N TRP A 159 6.24 0.89 -7.18
CA TRP A 159 5.43 -0.19 -6.62
C TRP A 159 4.02 -0.20 -7.18
N ARG A 160 3.39 0.97 -7.33
CA ARG A 160 2.03 1.08 -7.86
C ARG A 160 1.94 0.71 -9.34
N ASP A 161 2.95 1.07 -10.14
CA ASP A 161 3.06 0.60 -11.53
C ASP A 161 3.18 -0.94 -11.61
N GLU A 162 3.98 -1.53 -10.73
CA GLU A 162 4.07 -2.99 -10.63
C GLU A 162 2.75 -3.63 -10.21
N VAL A 163 2.06 -3.04 -9.23
CA VAL A 163 0.75 -3.49 -8.75
C VAL A 163 -0.28 -3.50 -9.87
N TRP A 164 -0.34 -2.44 -10.68
CA TRP A 164 -1.25 -2.40 -11.83
C TRP A 164 -0.99 -3.55 -12.80
N ARG A 165 0.29 -3.79 -13.13
CA ARG A 165 0.69 -4.88 -14.03
C ARG A 165 0.33 -6.25 -13.47
N ARG A 166 0.53 -6.48 -12.17
CA ARG A 166 0.17 -7.73 -11.48
C ARG A 166 -1.34 -7.95 -11.45
N ALA A 167 -2.11 -6.90 -11.18
CA ALA A 167 -3.58 -6.97 -11.22
C ALA A 167 -4.08 -7.29 -12.64
N ALA A 168 -3.53 -6.64 -13.66
CA ALA A 168 -3.86 -6.92 -15.06
C ALA A 168 -3.55 -8.39 -15.45
N GLU A 169 -2.39 -8.92 -15.03
CA GLU A 169 -2.02 -10.33 -15.24
C GLU A 169 -3.06 -11.26 -14.60
N MET A 170 -3.45 -11.01 -13.34
CA MET A 170 -4.50 -11.79 -12.65
C MET A 170 -5.85 -11.71 -13.35
N LEU A 171 -6.27 -10.51 -13.79
CA LEU A 171 -7.54 -10.28 -14.47
C LEU A 171 -7.64 -10.98 -15.83
N THR A 172 -6.51 -11.13 -16.54
CA THR A 172 -6.44 -11.87 -17.82
C THR A 172 -6.24 -13.37 -17.66
N THR A 173 -5.92 -13.84 -16.45
CA THR A 173 -5.70 -15.26 -16.17
C THR A 173 -7.04 -15.95 -15.85
N ALA A 174 -7.53 -16.77 -16.78
CA ALA A 174 -8.81 -17.46 -16.63
C ALA A 174 -8.76 -18.61 -15.63
N ASP A 175 -7.65 -19.36 -15.59
CA ASP A 175 -7.49 -20.53 -14.72
C ASP A 175 -7.39 -20.13 -13.23
N PRO A 176 -8.30 -20.61 -12.36
CA PRO A 176 -8.24 -20.34 -10.93
C PRO A 176 -6.94 -20.80 -10.26
N ALA A 177 -6.36 -21.93 -10.68
CA ALA A 177 -5.13 -22.44 -10.07
C ALA A 177 -3.92 -21.57 -10.43
N ALA A 178 -3.83 -21.12 -11.68
CA ALA A 178 -2.86 -20.13 -12.10
C ALA A 178 -3.03 -18.79 -11.35
N ARG A 179 -4.26 -18.29 -11.16
CA ARG A 179 -4.51 -17.08 -10.36
C ARG A 179 -4.05 -17.22 -8.91
N ASP A 180 -4.31 -18.37 -8.28
CA ASP A 180 -3.83 -18.60 -6.92
C ASP A 180 -2.29 -18.66 -6.85
N THR A 181 -1.64 -19.23 -7.87
CA THR A 181 -0.18 -19.21 -8.00
C THR A 181 0.35 -17.78 -8.11
N LEU A 182 -0.30 -16.93 -8.91
CA LEU A 182 0.04 -15.50 -9.02
C LEU A 182 -0.12 -14.79 -7.67
N ARG A 183 -1.24 -15.01 -6.98
CA ARG A 183 -1.50 -14.45 -5.64
C ARG A 183 -0.41 -14.82 -4.64
N ARG A 184 -0.01 -16.10 -4.60
CA ARG A 184 1.09 -16.56 -3.74
C ARG A 184 2.44 -15.94 -4.12
N ARG A 185 2.72 -15.77 -5.40
CA ARG A 185 3.93 -15.07 -5.88
C ARG A 185 3.93 -13.59 -5.45
N ILE A 186 2.77 -12.95 -5.49
CA ILE A 186 2.59 -11.55 -5.06
C ILE A 186 2.91 -11.43 -3.56
N GLU A 187 2.28 -12.28 -2.74
CA GLU A 187 2.53 -12.33 -1.29
C GLU A 187 4.00 -12.60 -0.98
N GLN A 188 4.61 -13.58 -1.66
CA GLN A 188 6.01 -13.93 -1.45
C GLN A 188 6.96 -12.76 -1.77
N THR A 189 6.71 -12.04 -2.88
CA THR A 189 7.51 -10.85 -3.22
C THR A 189 7.37 -9.76 -2.16
N ALA A 190 6.15 -9.54 -1.65
CA ALA A 190 5.92 -8.56 -0.60
C ALA A 190 6.63 -8.96 0.71
N LEU A 191 6.60 -10.25 1.07
CA LEU A 191 7.32 -10.79 2.23
C LEU A 191 8.83 -10.62 2.12
N ASP A 192 9.39 -10.84 0.92
CA ASP A 192 10.81 -10.63 0.63
C ASP A 192 11.21 -9.16 0.83
N ARG A 193 10.38 -8.23 0.37
CA ARG A 193 10.55 -6.78 0.61
C ARG A 193 10.51 -6.46 2.10
N GLY A 194 9.55 -7.04 2.84
CA GLY A 194 9.45 -6.84 4.28
C GLY A 194 10.68 -7.35 5.04
N ARG A 195 11.24 -8.50 4.63
CA ARG A 195 12.51 -8.99 5.17
C ARG A 195 13.67 -8.04 4.88
N ALA A 196 13.73 -7.45 3.69
CA ALA A 196 14.73 -6.45 3.35
C ALA A 196 14.60 -5.18 4.22
N ILE A 197 13.36 -4.72 4.47
CA ILE A 197 13.08 -3.57 5.35
C ILE A 197 13.54 -3.82 6.79
N LEU A 198 13.30 -5.03 7.33
CA LEU A 198 13.74 -5.41 8.67
C LEU A 198 15.26 -5.55 8.79
N GLY A 199 15.94 -5.84 7.68
CA GLY A 199 17.37 -6.08 7.65
C GLY A 199 17.78 -7.39 8.34
N ARG A 200 19.05 -7.78 8.22
CA ARG A 200 19.58 -9.08 8.66
C ARG A 200 19.55 -9.35 10.18
N ARG A 201 19.09 -8.42 11.02
CA ARG A 201 19.04 -8.61 12.48
C ARG A 201 17.81 -9.40 12.96
N ALA A 202 16.67 -9.34 12.26
CA ALA A 202 15.46 -10.09 12.66
C ALA A 202 15.57 -11.60 12.37
N ALA A 203 16.25 -11.98 11.29
CA ALA A 203 16.40 -13.38 10.88
C ALA A 203 17.26 -14.25 11.84
N LEU A 204 18.01 -13.63 12.76
CA LEU A 204 18.81 -14.33 13.77
C LEU A 204 18.04 -14.54 15.08
N ALA A 205 17.00 -13.75 15.34
CA ALA A 205 16.18 -13.90 16.56
C ALA A 205 15.12 -15.02 16.44
N GLU A 206 14.85 -15.50 15.23
CA GLU A 206 14.01 -16.69 14.98
C GLU A 206 14.82 -18.01 14.99
N ALA A 207 16.14 -17.93 15.19
CA ALA A 207 17.07 -19.07 15.18
C ALA A 207 17.64 -19.42 16.58
N GLU A 208 17.15 -18.76 17.64
CA GLU A 208 17.43 -19.05 19.06
C GLU A 208 16.15 -19.48 19.78
#